data_AF-A0A935HUZ7-F1
#
_entry.id   AF-A0A935HUZ7-F1
#
_cell.length_a   1.000
_cell.length_b   1.000
_cell.length_c   1.000
_cell.angle_alpha   90.00
_cell.angle_beta   90.00
_cell.angle_gamma   90.00
#
_symmetry.space_group_name_H-M   'P 1'
#
loop_
_entity.id
_entity.type
_entity.pdbx_description
1 polymer ?
#
loop_
_entity_poly.entity_id
_entity_poly.type
_entity_poly.pdbx_seq_one_letter_code
_entity_poly.pdbx_strand_id
1 'polypeptide(L)'
;MRTLRPILFLLLTVGVLSACRKDVKFTDESGISLDFSKDTVLFDTIFTTVNSVTKRFVARNPSSNAVRVDISLEGGTPSPFRINVDGASGISFSDVEILGGDSVFIFVEANLDQSNTSNPFIFEDHIQFNTNGTVQEVLLLAWGQDAHFIYPTPEIAIEGLPPYSYIAGGYDENGMQICETVTWTNDLPYVIYGYGVVDSCCTLIIEAGVQVYVHGGGGLWVLHSGQIKAIADVGQEIVFQGDRLEPFYSELPGQWDRIWINEGPAENSNEFSNVLIKNALIGIQCEVFPPYSGSPTSDTKLILNNVKIRNCSAAGILSRNYNIVANNLLVGDCGQYGVALTGGGKYAFDHFTIANYWDYDIRQTPAFYLNNVFQSFDGGLEVHDIPNSSFINGIVSGTNANEFQLEFNDLQLPTGLNFRYMMLRTDQSTNNPSYFPLQTSIHRNQNAAFVDVPGRNFHIGGGSYARGRAFPGTANANTVFDLDNVLRGSDNAWDLGCYEYVP
;
A
#
# COMPACT_ATOMS: atom_id res chain seq x y z
N MET A 1 -20.59 -68.34 38.73
CA MET A 1 -19.82 -67.23 38.10
C MET A 1 -20.55 -65.88 38.22
N ARG A 2 -20.91 -65.42 39.42
CA ARG A 2 -21.72 -64.18 39.59
C ARG A 2 -21.13 -63.12 40.54
N THR A 3 -19.96 -63.35 41.14
CA THR A 3 -19.37 -62.45 42.15
C THR A 3 -18.07 -61.75 41.72
N LEU A 4 -17.47 -62.09 40.56
CA LEU A 4 -16.24 -61.43 40.09
C LEU A 4 -16.45 -60.12 39.31
N ARG A 5 -17.65 -59.88 38.75
CA ARG A 5 -17.95 -58.68 37.96
C ARG A 5 -17.93 -57.35 38.76
N PRO A 6 -18.50 -57.26 39.98
CA PRO A 6 -18.44 -56.00 40.74
C PRO A 6 -17.04 -55.69 41.28
N ILE A 7 -16.20 -56.70 41.54
CA ILE A 7 -14.82 -56.51 42.00
C ILE A 7 -13.94 -55.99 40.86
N LEU A 8 -14.12 -56.48 39.63
CA LEU A 8 -13.40 -55.99 38.46
C LEU A 8 -13.81 -54.54 38.10
N PHE A 9 -15.08 -54.17 38.27
CA PHE A 9 -15.56 -52.80 38.07
C PHE A 9 -15.05 -51.83 39.15
N LEU A 10 -14.91 -52.30 40.40
CA LEU A 10 -14.34 -51.53 41.51
C LEU A 10 -12.82 -51.33 41.36
N LEU A 11 -12.08 -52.35 40.90
CA LEU A 11 -10.64 -52.24 40.60
C LEU A 11 -10.38 -51.37 39.36
N LEU A 12 -11.25 -51.41 38.35
CA LEU A 12 -11.14 -50.53 37.19
C LEU A 12 -11.44 -49.07 37.55
N THR A 13 -12.42 -48.81 38.43
CA THR A 13 -12.75 -47.44 38.89
C THR A 13 -11.69 -46.85 39.84
N VAL A 14 -11.02 -47.66 40.65
CA VAL A 14 -9.87 -47.20 41.46
C VAL A 14 -8.64 -46.92 40.59
N GLY A 15 -8.46 -47.66 39.48
CA GLY A 15 -7.38 -47.42 38.51
C GLY A 15 -7.49 -46.10 37.71
N VAL A 16 -8.71 -45.57 37.50
CA VAL A 16 -8.91 -44.28 36.80
C VAL A 16 -8.62 -43.07 37.71
N LEU A 17 -8.60 -43.24 39.03
CA LEU A 17 -8.32 -42.15 39.99
C LEU A 17 -6.83 -41.98 40.33
N SER A 18 -5.97 -42.91 39.92
CA SER A 18 -4.52 -42.71 39.90
C SER A 18 -4.06 -42.14 38.55
N ALA A 19 -4.67 -41.04 38.13
CA ALA A 19 -3.98 -40.14 37.21
C ALA A 19 -2.76 -39.59 37.96
N CYS A 20 -1.55 -39.95 37.52
CA CYS A 20 -0.30 -39.40 38.02
C CYS A 20 -0.34 -37.86 37.96
N ARG A 21 -0.70 -37.19 39.05
CA ARG A 21 -0.20 -35.84 39.29
C ARG A 21 1.29 -36.01 39.58
N LYS A 22 2.13 -35.71 38.60
CA LYS A 22 3.53 -35.41 38.90
C LYS A 22 3.50 -34.25 39.90
N ASP A 23 4.03 -34.47 41.10
CA ASP A 23 4.27 -33.36 42.02
C ASP A 23 5.19 -32.37 41.30
N VAL A 24 4.73 -31.12 41.17
CA VAL A 24 5.51 -30.04 40.57
C VAL A 24 6.67 -29.76 41.54
N LYS A 25 7.89 -30.06 41.11
CA LYS A 25 9.10 -29.78 41.88
C LYS A 25 9.66 -28.46 41.39
N PHE A 26 9.68 -27.46 42.27
CA PHE A 26 10.45 -26.24 42.04
C PHE A 26 11.91 -26.48 42.40
N THR A 27 12.80 -25.93 41.59
CA THR A 27 14.24 -25.94 41.86
C THR A 27 14.67 -24.58 42.40
N ASP A 28 15.51 -24.62 43.44
CA ASP A 28 16.17 -23.45 44.02
C ASP A 28 17.64 -23.36 43.57
N GLU A 29 18.05 -24.21 42.61
CA GLU A 29 19.41 -24.22 42.08
C GLU A 29 19.72 -22.91 41.34
N SER A 30 20.91 -22.36 41.58
CA SER A 30 21.44 -21.22 40.83
C SER A 30 22.08 -21.67 39.51
N GLY A 31 22.19 -20.77 38.54
CA GLY A 31 22.75 -21.06 37.21
C GLY A 31 21.75 -21.64 36.22
N ILE A 32 20.45 -21.61 36.52
CA ILE A 32 19.40 -22.01 35.58
C ILE A 32 19.17 -20.88 34.59
N SER A 33 19.28 -21.20 33.30
CA SER A 33 18.99 -20.27 32.21
C SER A 33 17.72 -20.66 31.47
N LEU A 34 16.91 -19.66 31.15
CA LEU A 34 15.77 -19.75 30.26
C LEU A 34 16.24 -19.69 28.80
N ASP A 35 15.52 -20.40 27.93
CA ASP A 35 15.65 -20.30 26.49
C ASP A 35 14.67 -19.24 25.97
N PHE A 36 15.19 -18.15 25.41
CA PHE A 36 14.36 -17.13 24.76
C PHE A 36 14.22 -17.42 23.27
N SER A 37 13.01 -17.24 22.73
CA SER A 37 12.81 -17.31 21.28
C SER A 37 13.39 -16.11 20.52
N LYS A 38 13.80 -15.05 21.23
CA LYS A 38 14.43 -13.83 20.71
C LYS A 38 15.40 -13.27 21.76
N ASP A 39 16.54 -12.77 21.30
CA ASP A 39 17.48 -11.99 22.09
C ASP A 39 17.17 -10.48 22.04
N THR A 40 16.55 -10.04 20.94
CA THR A 40 16.14 -8.65 20.70
C THR A 40 14.69 -8.58 20.19
N VAL A 41 13.91 -7.68 20.77
CA VAL A 41 12.62 -7.23 20.24
C VAL A 41 12.83 -5.86 19.61
N LEU A 42 13.12 -5.87 18.32
CA LEU A 42 13.25 -4.67 17.50
C LEU A 42 11.90 -4.22 16.99
N PHE A 43 11.52 -2.97 17.24
CA PHE A 43 10.50 -2.20 16.53
C PHE A 43 11.19 -1.32 15.51
N ASP A 44 10.66 -1.30 14.29
CA ASP A 44 11.13 -0.40 13.25
C ASP A 44 10.65 1.04 13.57
N THR A 45 10.58 1.89 12.55
CA THR A 45 10.06 3.25 12.66
C THR A 45 8.61 3.25 13.18
N ILE A 46 8.42 3.83 14.36
CA ILE A 46 7.15 4.10 15.01
C ILE A 46 6.94 5.61 15.01
N PHE A 47 5.81 6.07 14.48
CA PHE A 47 5.44 7.47 14.62
C PHE A 47 5.14 7.79 16.09
N THR A 48 5.71 8.89 16.58
CA THR A 48 5.50 9.32 17.97
C THR A 48 4.03 9.59 18.24
N THR A 49 3.60 9.44 19.50
CA THR A 49 2.20 9.54 19.97
C THR A 49 1.24 8.44 19.50
N VAL A 50 1.72 7.47 18.72
CA VAL A 50 0.95 6.29 18.26
C VAL A 50 1.49 5.03 18.93
N ASN A 51 0.60 4.10 19.30
CA ASN A 51 1.00 2.78 19.79
C ASN A 51 1.55 1.93 18.64
N SER A 52 2.67 1.24 18.88
CA SER A 52 3.17 0.21 17.96
C SER A 52 2.23 -0.99 17.89
N VAL A 53 2.45 -1.87 16.91
CA VAL A 53 1.93 -3.24 16.99
C VAL A 53 2.49 -3.94 18.22
N THR A 54 1.75 -4.91 18.78
CA THR A 54 2.26 -5.77 19.84
C THR A 54 3.15 -6.87 19.24
N LYS A 55 4.41 -6.94 19.66
CA LYS A 55 5.33 -8.05 19.34
C LYS A 55 5.29 -9.08 20.46
N ARG A 56 5.57 -10.35 20.13
CA ARG A 56 5.67 -11.42 21.13
C ARG A 56 6.95 -12.22 21.01
N PHE A 57 7.41 -12.75 22.13
CA PHE A 57 8.41 -13.81 22.22
C PHE A 57 8.07 -14.74 23.38
N VAL A 58 8.81 -15.83 23.48
CA VAL A 58 8.58 -16.88 24.47
C VAL A 58 9.83 -17.01 25.34
N ALA A 59 9.62 -17.12 26.65
CA ALA A 59 10.64 -17.52 27.61
C ALA A 59 10.33 -18.95 28.07
N ARG A 60 11.20 -19.89 27.70
CA ARG A 60 11.02 -21.32 27.97
C ARG A 60 11.94 -21.79 29.08
N ASN A 61 11.41 -22.62 29.96
CA ASN A 61 12.21 -23.38 30.92
C ASN A 61 12.63 -24.72 30.29
N PRO A 62 13.89 -24.91 29.87
CA PRO A 62 14.34 -26.17 29.28
C PRO A 62 14.52 -27.29 30.31
N SER A 63 14.56 -26.97 31.60
CA SER A 63 14.78 -27.95 32.67
C SER A 63 13.54 -28.81 32.93
N SER A 64 13.72 -29.96 33.58
CA SER A 64 12.60 -30.86 33.92
C SER A 64 11.82 -30.44 35.17
N ASN A 65 12.40 -29.54 35.99
CA ASN A 65 11.79 -29.02 37.20
C ASN A 65 11.15 -27.66 36.90
N ALA A 66 10.15 -27.25 37.69
CA ALA A 66 9.58 -25.92 37.58
C ALA A 66 10.54 -24.87 38.15
N VAL A 67 10.47 -23.65 37.63
CA VAL A 67 11.27 -22.51 38.09
C VAL A 67 10.37 -21.34 38.47
N ARG A 68 10.89 -20.46 39.32
CA ARG A 68 10.31 -19.15 39.60
C ARG A 68 11.20 -18.08 39.03
N VAL A 69 10.59 -17.14 38.34
CA VAL A 69 11.30 -16.08 37.62
C VAL A 69 10.70 -14.74 38.02
N ASP A 70 11.56 -13.81 38.43
CA ASP A 70 11.18 -12.41 38.51
C ASP A 70 11.47 -11.76 37.16
N ILE A 71 10.47 -11.07 36.60
CA ILE A 71 10.55 -10.44 35.28
C ILE A 71 10.29 -8.95 35.45
N SER A 72 11.15 -8.09 34.92
CA SER A 72 10.98 -6.64 35.03
C SER A 72 11.46 -5.89 33.79
N LEU A 73 10.76 -4.81 33.45
CA LEU A 73 11.21 -3.81 32.50
C LEU A 73 12.18 -2.87 33.21
N GLU A 74 13.44 -2.79 32.76
CA GLU A 74 14.51 -2.07 33.45
C GLU A 74 14.21 -0.56 33.54
N GLY A 75 13.75 0.04 32.45
CA GLY A 75 13.32 1.43 32.40
C GLY A 75 12.06 1.74 33.22
N GLY A 76 11.33 0.73 33.71
CA GLY A 76 10.16 0.90 34.58
C GLY A 76 9.06 1.77 33.97
N THR A 77 8.44 2.63 34.80
CA THR A 77 7.36 3.53 34.36
C THR A 77 7.78 4.54 33.27
N PRO A 78 8.98 5.16 33.34
CA PRO A 78 9.48 6.04 32.28
C PRO A 78 9.75 5.35 30.94
N SER A 79 9.85 4.02 30.90
CA SER A 79 10.07 3.29 29.66
C SER A 79 8.95 3.58 28.66
N PRO A 80 9.28 3.81 27.37
CA PRO A 80 8.27 3.88 26.31
C PRO A 80 7.69 2.49 25.98
N PHE A 81 8.27 1.42 26.50
CA PHE A 81 7.77 0.07 26.31
C PHE A 81 6.73 -0.30 27.37
N ARG A 82 5.79 -1.16 26.99
CA ARG A 82 4.86 -1.84 27.90
C ARG A 82 4.97 -3.32 27.66
N ILE A 83 4.97 -4.07 28.75
CA ILE A 83 5.09 -5.53 28.70
C ILE A 83 3.90 -6.20 29.36
N ASN A 84 3.55 -7.37 28.84
CA ASN A 84 2.58 -8.28 29.42
C ASN A 84 3.20 -9.67 29.47
N VAL A 85 3.12 -10.30 30.64
CA VAL A 85 3.66 -11.63 30.95
C VAL A 85 2.50 -12.57 31.20
N ASP A 86 2.31 -13.52 30.29
CA ASP A 86 1.30 -14.57 30.36
C ASP A 86 -0.13 -14.07 30.69
N GLY A 87 -0.49 -12.92 30.11
CA GLY A 87 -1.80 -12.30 30.28
C GLY A 87 -1.85 -11.19 31.34
N ALA A 88 -0.82 -11.04 32.17
CA ALA A 88 -0.73 -9.95 33.16
C ALA A 88 0.08 -8.76 32.62
N SER A 89 -0.48 -7.55 32.62
CA SER A 89 0.24 -6.32 32.24
C SER A 89 0.88 -5.65 33.45
N GLY A 90 2.07 -5.10 33.29
CA GLY A 90 2.84 -4.49 34.38
C GLY A 90 4.28 -4.19 33.96
N ILE A 91 5.06 -3.61 34.87
CA ILE A 91 6.50 -3.34 34.66
C ILE A 91 7.39 -4.29 35.47
N SER A 92 6.82 -5.04 36.40
CA SER A 92 7.50 -6.01 37.24
C SER A 92 6.53 -7.10 37.66
N PHE A 93 7.00 -8.34 37.64
CA PHE A 93 6.26 -9.56 37.93
C PHE A 93 7.16 -10.43 38.80
N SER A 94 6.66 -10.84 39.95
CA SER A 94 7.42 -11.67 40.90
C SER A 94 6.89 -13.10 40.93
N ASP A 95 7.78 -14.05 41.21
CA ASP A 95 7.45 -15.46 41.37
C ASP A 95 6.66 -16.06 40.17
N VAL A 96 6.99 -15.66 38.93
CA VAL A 96 6.35 -16.23 37.74
C VAL A 96 6.75 -17.69 37.60
N GLU A 97 5.77 -18.59 37.73
CA GLU A 97 6.01 -20.03 37.73
C GLU A 97 6.03 -20.59 36.30
N ILE A 98 7.16 -21.18 35.89
CA ILE A 98 7.30 -21.85 34.58
C ILE A 98 7.58 -23.33 34.80
N LEU A 99 6.62 -24.19 34.43
CA LEU A 99 6.76 -25.64 34.58
C LEU A 99 7.91 -26.19 33.72
N GLY A 100 8.43 -27.35 34.12
CA GLY A 100 9.54 -27.99 33.41
C GLY A 100 9.18 -28.33 31.96
N GLY A 101 9.96 -27.80 31.01
CA GLY A 101 9.74 -27.92 29.57
C GLY A 101 8.70 -26.97 28.99
N ASP A 102 8.02 -26.19 29.84
CA ASP A 102 6.96 -25.26 29.50
C ASP A 102 7.50 -23.83 29.27
N SER A 103 6.62 -22.90 28.93
CA SER A 103 6.99 -21.54 28.58
C SER A 103 5.92 -20.50 28.90
N VAL A 104 6.35 -19.26 29.09
CA VAL A 104 5.46 -18.10 29.19
C VAL A 104 5.55 -17.24 27.94
N PHE A 105 4.42 -16.62 27.58
CA PHE A 105 4.39 -15.62 26.52
C PHE A 105 4.70 -14.24 27.09
N ILE A 106 5.57 -13.52 26.39
CA ILE A 106 5.88 -12.12 26.66
C ILE A 106 5.39 -11.31 25.47
N PHE A 107 4.50 -10.36 25.74
CA PHE A 107 4.01 -9.39 24.76
C PHE A 107 4.63 -8.03 25.06
N VAL A 108 5.09 -7.34 24.02
CA VAL A 108 5.74 -6.04 24.11
C VAL A 108 5.09 -5.09 23.12
N GLU A 109 4.75 -3.90 23.56
CA GLU A 109 4.34 -2.77 22.73
C GLU A 109 5.20 -1.54 23.09
N ALA A 110 5.28 -0.57 22.18
CA ALA A 110 5.99 0.68 22.36
C ALA A 110 5.05 1.86 22.10
N ASN A 111 5.12 2.88 22.94
CA ASN A 111 4.50 4.17 22.74
C ASN A 111 5.59 5.23 22.95
N LEU A 112 5.95 5.92 21.87
CA LEU A 112 7.07 6.86 21.88
C LEU A 112 6.56 8.28 22.04
N ASP A 113 7.10 9.01 23.01
CA ASP A 113 6.85 10.45 23.14
C ASP A 113 7.56 11.24 22.04
N GLN A 114 7.03 12.43 21.72
CA GLN A 114 7.64 13.34 20.74
C GLN A 114 9.03 13.80 21.19
N SER A 115 9.97 13.81 20.25
CA SER A 115 11.32 14.32 20.51
C SER A 115 11.52 15.77 20.03
N ASN A 116 10.59 16.30 19.21
CA ASN A 116 10.71 17.54 18.46
C ASN A 116 11.97 17.57 17.57
N THR A 117 12.34 16.42 17.00
CA THR A 117 13.49 16.30 16.10
C THR A 117 13.06 15.79 14.74
N SER A 118 13.72 16.25 13.68
CA SER A 118 13.41 15.88 12.30
C SER A 118 13.99 14.53 11.87
N ASN A 119 14.95 13.99 12.63
CA ASN A 119 15.61 12.72 12.31
C ASN A 119 15.05 11.60 13.18
N PRO A 120 14.98 10.35 12.66
CA PRO A 120 14.65 9.19 13.47
C PRO A 120 15.61 9.05 14.66
N PHE A 121 15.08 8.61 15.79
CA PHE A 121 15.81 8.45 17.05
C PHE A 121 15.57 7.06 17.64
N ILE A 122 16.49 6.56 18.47
CA ILE A 122 16.44 5.18 18.98
C ILE A 122 16.12 5.21 20.48
N PHE A 123 15.13 4.43 20.89
CA PHE A 123 14.91 4.05 22.28
C PHE A 123 15.42 2.64 22.55
N GLU A 124 16.10 2.49 23.67
CA GLU A 124 16.67 1.23 24.14
C GLU A 124 16.19 0.97 25.58
N ASP A 125 15.80 -0.27 25.84
CA ASP A 125 15.47 -0.76 27.20
C ASP A 125 15.69 -2.28 27.25
N HIS A 126 15.63 -2.89 28.43
CA HIS A 126 15.77 -4.34 28.61
C HIS A 126 14.61 -4.91 29.43
N ILE A 127 14.20 -6.13 29.06
CA ILE A 127 13.41 -6.98 29.96
C ILE A 127 14.38 -7.91 30.66
N GLN A 128 14.51 -7.73 31.97
CA GLN A 128 15.34 -8.54 32.84
C GLN A 128 14.56 -9.73 33.39
N PHE A 129 15.18 -10.90 33.37
CA PHE A 129 14.69 -12.16 33.92
C PHE A 129 15.66 -12.64 34.98
N ASN A 130 15.21 -12.75 36.22
CA ASN A 130 15.99 -13.30 37.32
C ASN A 130 15.44 -14.66 37.74
N THR A 131 16.17 -15.72 37.43
CA THR A 131 15.83 -17.11 37.81
C THR A 131 16.82 -17.58 38.87
N ASN A 132 16.40 -17.62 40.13
CA ASN A 132 17.23 -18.06 41.27
C ASN A 132 18.61 -17.37 41.34
N GLY A 133 18.67 -16.07 41.04
CA GLY A 133 19.91 -15.28 41.02
C GLY A 133 20.66 -15.28 39.68
N THR A 134 20.19 -16.03 38.69
CA THR A 134 20.70 -15.98 37.32
C THR A 134 19.95 -14.92 36.54
N VAL A 135 20.65 -13.86 36.15
CA VAL A 135 20.08 -12.74 35.39
C VAL A 135 20.31 -12.95 33.90
N GLN A 136 19.25 -12.83 33.11
CA GLN A 136 19.29 -12.76 31.65
C GLN A 136 18.44 -11.59 31.17
N GLU A 137 18.76 -11.07 30.00
CA GLU A 137 18.11 -9.88 29.45
C GLU A 137 17.68 -10.13 28.01
N VAL A 138 16.57 -9.50 27.63
CA VAL A 138 16.11 -9.38 26.26
C VAL A 138 16.09 -7.89 25.91
N LEU A 139 16.84 -7.52 24.88
CA LEU A 139 16.98 -6.15 24.41
C LEU A 139 15.69 -5.67 23.72
N LEU A 140 15.23 -4.47 24.04
CA LEU A 140 14.16 -3.76 23.37
C LEU A 140 14.74 -2.57 22.61
N LEU A 141 14.48 -2.49 21.30
CA LEU A 141 14.91 -1.37 20.46
C LEU A 141 13.72 -0.83 19.68
N ALA A 142 13.54 0.48 19.64
CA ALA A 142 12.51 1.13 18.83
C ALA A 142 13.04 2.38 18.14
N TRP A 143 12.73 2.55 16.86
CA TRP A 143 13.05 3.77 16.11
C TRP A 143 11.84 4.70 16.16
N GLY A 144 11.96 5.89 16.72
CA GLY A 144 10.92 6.91 16.74
C GLY A 144 11.07 7.91 15.61
N GLN A 145 9.95 8.37 15.05
CA GLN A 145 9.92 9.47 14.08
C GLN A 145 8.75 10.41 14.38
N ASP A 146 9.02 11.72 14.43
CA ASP A 146 7.98 12.74 14.51
C ASP A 146 7.26 12.89 13.16
N ALA A 147 6.00 13.29 13.18
CA ALA A 147 5.19 13.43 11.97
C ALA A 147 4.11 14.51 12.10
N HIS A 148 3.67 15.04 10.96
CA HIS A 148 2.47 15.87 10.85
C HIS A 148 1.24 14.96 10.77
N PHE A 149 0.41 14.96 11.81
CA PHE A 149 -0.77 14.10 11.85
C PHE A 149 -2.04 14.82 11.38
N ILE A 150 -2.78 14.16 10.50
CA ILE A 150 -4.11 14.56 10.06
C ILE A 150 -5.12 13.56 10.62
N TYR A 151 -5.82 13.94 11.69
CA TYR A 151 -6.87 13.13 12.31
C TYR A 151 -8.26 13.57 11.84
N PRO A 152 -9.24 12.65 11.76
CA PRO A 152 -10.62 13.02 11.46
C PRO A 152 -11.16 13.98 12.51
N THR A 153 -11.97 14.94 12.08
CA THR A 153 -12.65 15.90 12.96
C THR A 153 -14.07 15.40 13.21
N PRO A 154 -14.39 14.86 14.40
CA PRO A 154 -15.70 14.25 14.66
C PRO A 154 -16.88 15.21 14.48
N GLU A 155 -16.65 16.50 14.68
CA GLU A 155 -17.66 17.57 14.60
C GLU A 155 -18.20 17.79 13.19
N ILE A 156 -17.44 17.42 12.15
CA ILE A 156 -17.84 17.57 10.74
C ILE A 156 -18.26 16.23 10.10
N ALA A 157 -18.40 15.17 10.89
CA ALA A 157 -18.76 13.86 10.36
C ALA A 157 -20.13 13.87 9.68
N ILE A 158 -20.20 13.29 8.49
CA ILE A 158 -21.43 13.15 7.69
C ILE A 158 -21.78 11.66 7.60
N GLU A 159 -23.03 11.31 7.93
CA GLU A 159 -23.51 9.92 7.85
C GLU A 159 -23.36 9.38 6.42
N GLY A 160 -22.72 8.22 6.29
CA GLY A 160 -22.47 7.55 5.01
C GLY A 160 -21.17 7.94 4.31
N LEU A 161 -20.48 8.99 4.76
CA LEU A 161 -19.12 9.30 4.33
C LEU A 161 -18.08 8.71 5.31
N PRO A 162 -16.85 8.40 4.84
CA PRO A 162 -15.78 8.01 5.74
C PRO A 162 -15.40 9.16 6.68
N PRO A 163 -14.88 8.88 7.90
CA PRO A 163 -14.35 9.93 8.77
C PRO A 163 -13.25 10.72 8.07
N TYR A 164 -13.30 12.05 8.16
CA TYR A 164 -12.38 12.93 7.45
C TYR A 164 -12.05 14.21 8.22
N SER A 165 -11.01 14.92 7.76
CA SER A 165 -10.68 16.30 8.14
C SER A 165 -10.14 17.08 6.94
N TYR A 166 -10.20 18.41 7.00
CA TYR A 166 -9.66 19.26 5.94
C TYR A 166 -8.14 19.40 6.10
N ILE A 167 -7.40 19.05 5.06
CA ILE A 167 -5.99 19.44 4.88
C ILE A 167 -5.94 20.91 4.47
N ALA A 168 -6.84 21.31 3.57
CA ALA A 168 -7.03 22.68 3.12
C ALA A 168 -8.53 22.95 2.95
N GLY A 169 -9.01 24.06 3.50
CA GLY A 169 -10.40 24.50 3.36
C GLY A 169 -11.29 24.23 4.56
N GLY A 170 -12.57 23.94 4.31
CA GLY A 170 -13.61 23.92 5.34
C GLY A 170 -14.30 25.28 5.49
N TYR A 171 -14.82 25.57 6.68
CA TYR A 171 -15.59 26.78 6.95
C TYR A 171 -15.05 27.53 8.18
N ASP A 172 -15.03 28.86 8.10
CA ASP A 172 -14.67 29.70 9.24
C ASP A 172 -15.78 29.77 10.30
N GLU A 173 -15.54 30.51 11.39
CA GLU A 173 -16.50 30.70 12.49
C GLU A 173 -17.84 31.34 12.06
N ASN A 174 -17.89 31.99 10.89
CA ASN A 174 -19.07 32.60 10.31
C ASN A 174 -19.77 31.70 9.27
N GLY A 175 -19.25 30.49 9.05
CA GLY A 175 -19.75 29.57 8.02
C GLY A 175 -19.36 29.95 6.60
N MET A 176 -18.33 30.78 6.41
CA MET A 176 -17.79 31.12 5.09
C MET A 176 -16.74 30.08 4.68
N GLN A 177 -16.79 29.63 3.42
CA GLN A 177 -15.84 28.67 2.89
C GLN A 177 -14.42 29.26 2.88
N ILE A 178 -13.46 28.47 3.37
CA ILE A 178 -12.04 28.79 3.33
C ILE A 178 -11.49 28.27 1.99
N CYS A 179 -10.91 29.17 1.20
CA CYS A 179 -10.20 28.83 -0.04
C CYS A 179 -8.72 29.14 0.16
N GLU A 180 -7.88 28.12 0.26
CA GLU A 180 -6.46 28.31 0.58
C GLU A 180 -5.54 27.37 -0.19
N THR A 181 -4.25 27.67 -0.13
CA THR A 181 -3.19 26.78 -0.61
C THR A 181 -2.36 26.32 0.57
N VAL A 182 -2.34 25.01 0.80
CA VAL A 182 -1.50 24.36 1.81
C VAL A 182 -0.32 23.71 1.12
N THR A 183 0.87 23.89 1.67
CA THR A 183 2.10 23.28 1.16
C THR A 183 2.65 22.31 2.20
N TRP A 184 2.88 21.08 1.77
CA TRP A 184 3.58 20.07 2.53
C TRP A 184 5.05 20.08 2.14
N THR A 185 5.90 20.41 3.11
CA THR A 185 7.34 20.52 2.97
C THR A 185 8.02 19.22 3.39
N ASN A 186 9.26 18.99 2.94
CA ASN A 186 10.04 17.80 3.35
C ASN A 186 10.76 18.03 4.70
N ASP A 187 10.04 18.53 5.70
CA ASP A 187 10.55 18.73 7.08
C ASP A 187 10.26 17.51 7.97
N LEU A 188 9.05 16.95 7.87
CA LEU A 188 8.60 15.75 8.55
C LEU A 188 7.65 14.95 7.63
N PRO A 189 7.51 13.63 7.83
CA PRO A 189 6.48 12.86 7.16
C PRO A 189 5.07 13.31 7.56
N TYR A 190 4.10 13.08 6.68
CA TYR A 190 2.67 13.34 6.93
C TYR A 190 1.95 12.01 7.14
N VAL A 191 1.13 11.91 8.18
CA VAL A 191 0.38 10.70 8.53
C VAL A 191 -1.11 11.01 8.59
N ILE A 192 -1.90 10.37 7.73
CA ILE A 192 -3.35 10.57 7.62
C ILE A 192 -4.09 9.43 8.31
N TYR A 193 -4.99 9.77 9.25
CA TYR A 193 -6.00 8.89 9.82
C TYR A 193 -7.37 9.25 9.24
N GLY A 194 -8.13 8.26 8.77
CA GLY A 194 -9.33 8.52 7.96
C GLY A 194 -8.97 9.25 6.66
N TYR A 195 -9.81 10.16 6.20
CA TYR A 195 -9.57 10.90 4.97
C TYR A 195 -9.05 12.32 5.21
N GLY A 196 -7.94 12.67 4.58
CA GLY A 196 -7.51 14.06 4.45
C GLY A 196 -8.15 14.68 3.22
N VAL A 197 -8.91 15.77 3.38
CA VAL A 197 -9.68 16.41 2.31
C VAL A 197 -9.00 17.70 1.86
N VAL A 198 -8.77 17.82 0.56
CA VAL A 198 -8.54 19.11 -0.10
C VAL A 198 -9.89 19.57 -0.61
N ASP A 199 -10.49 20.55 0.08
CA ASP A 199 -11.83 21.02 -0.23
C ASP A 199 -11.89 21.75 -1.58
N SER A 200 -13.11 22.03 -2.04
CA SER A 200 -13.37 22.89 -3.20
C SER A 200 -12.60 24.20 -3.06
N CYS A 201 -12.20 24.81 -4.18
CA CYS A 201 -11.40 26.04 -4.27
C CYS A 201 -10.02 26.02 -3.60
N CYS A 202 -9.62 24.91 -2.98
CA CYS A 202 -8.35 24.78 -2.28
C CYS A 202 -7.29 24.06 -3.13
N THR A 203 -6.03 24.23 -2.76
CA THR A 203 -4.89 23.56 -3.39
C THR A 203 -3.98 22.95 -2.35
N LEU A 204 -3.59 21.69 -2.55
CA LEU A 204 -2.51 21.04 -1.83
C LEU A 204 -1.28 20.94 -2.74
N ILE A 205 -0.17 21.54 -2.31
CA ILE A 205 1.15 21.39 -2.93
C ILE A 205 1.95 20.43 -2.06
N ILE A 206 2.58 19.42 -2.67
CA ILE A 206 3.48 18.50 -1.98
C ILE A 206 4.84 18.61 -2.64
N GLU A 207 5.84 19.03 -1.86
CA GLU A 207 7.20 19.24 -2.33
C GLU A 207 8.00 17.93 -2.47
N ALA A 208 9.12 17.98 -3.19
CA ALA A 208 9.98 16.84 -3.44
C ALA A 208 10.45 16.15 -2.14
N GLY A 209 10.48 14.83 -2.14
CA GLY A 209 10.98 13.98 -1.05
C GLY A 209 9.98 13.69 0.07
N VAL A 210 8.82 14.35 0.09
CA VAL A 210 7.80 14.15 1.14
C VAL A 210 7.33 12.70 1.19
N GLN A 211 7.31 12.16 2.41
CA GLN A 211 6.75 10.83 2.71
C GLN A 211 5.36 10.98 3.30
N VAL A 212 4.36 10.43 2.61
CA VAL A 212 2.95 10.42 3.04
C VAL A 212 2.56 9.01 3.44
N TYR A 213 2.14 8.86 4.69
CA TYR A 213 1.66 7.63 5.28
C TYR A 213 0.17 7.72 5.53
N VAL A 214 -0.56 6.64 5.28
CA VAL A 214 -2.01 6.60 5.44
C VAL A 214 -2.38 5.38 6.28
N HIS A 215 -3.15 5.60 7.33
CA HIS A 215 -3.64 4.54 8.19
C HIS A 215 -4.70 3.68 7.48
N GLY A 216 -4.89 2.46 7.99
CA GLY A 216 -5.93 1.54 7.53
C GLY A 216 -7.32 2.17 7.45
N GLY A 217 -7.95 2.03 6.27
CA GLY A 217 -9.26 2.61 5.98
C GLY A 217 -9.27 4.12 5.67
N GLY A 218 -8.10 4.76 5.69
CA GLY A 218 -7.92 6.17 5.35
C GLY A 218 -7.55 6.42 3.89
N GLY A 219 -7.52 7.68 3.49
CA GLY A 219 -7.19 8.10 2.13
C GLY A 219 -6.94 9.60 1.98
N LEU A 220 -6.64 10.03 0.76
CA LEU A 220 -6.54 11.44 0.39
C LEU A 220 -7.70 11.74 -0.56
N TRP A 221 -8.49 12.77 -0.29
CA TRP A 221 -9.64 13.13 -1.11
C TRP A 221 -9.51 14.57 -1.61
N VAL A 222 -9.29 14.72 -2.90
CA VAL A 222 -9.37 16.01 -3.60
C VAL A 222 -10.80 16.17 -4.08
N LEU A 223 -11.57 17.01 -3.40
CA LEU A 223 -12.99 17.22 -3.67
C LEU A 223 -13.19 17.97 -4.98
N HIS A 224 -14.43 18.00 -5.49
CA HIS A 224 -14.83 18.80 -6.64
C HIS A 224 -14.28 20.23 -6.53
N SER A 225 -13.66 20.74 -7.60
CA SER A 225 -12.97 22.04 -7.66
C SER A 225 -11.78 22.22 -6.70
N GLY A 226 -11.30 21.16 -6.04
CA GLY A 226 -10.02 21.13 -5.32
C GLY A 226 -8.86 20.73 -6.24
N GLN A 227 -7.62 21.04 -5.83
CA GLN A 227 -6.43 20.75 -6.63
C GLN A 227 -5.31 20.11 -5.80
N ILE A 228 -4.62 19.13 -6.38
CA ILE A 228 -3.35 18.61 -5.88
C ILE A 228 -2.22 18.79 -6.90
N LYS A 229 -1.05 19.21 -6.41
CA LYS A 229 0.22 19.28 -7.15
C LYS A 229 1.32 18.59 -6.34
N ALA A 230 1.55 17.31 -6.63
CA ALA A 230 2.66 16.54 -6.08
C ALA A 230 3.77 16.47 -7.13
N ILE A 231 4.71 17.40 -7.07
CA ILE A 231 5.73 17.57 -8.11
C ILE A 231 7.10 17.46 -7.46
N ALA A 232 7.80 16.39 -7.79
CA ALA A 232 9.14 16.10 -7.33
C ALA A 232 10.17 16.15 -8.47
N ASP A 233 11.43 16.30 -8.10
CA ASP A 233 12.57 16.03 -8.98
C ASP A 233 12.90 14.52 -9.00
N VAL A 234 13.57 14.07 -10.06
CA VAL A 234 14.08 12.68 -10.15
C VAL A 234 15.00 12.39 -8.96
N GLY A 235 14.78 11.26 -8.30
CA GLY A 235 15.55 10.82 -7.13
C GLY A 235 15.15 11.47 -5.80
N GLN A 236 14.13 12.33 -5.80
CA GLN A 236 13.49 12.90 -4.62
C GLN A 236 11.98 12.62 -4.65
N GLU A 237 11.62 11.38 -4.92
CA GLU A 237 10.24 10.99 -5.19
C GLU A 237 9.34 11.26 -3.98
N ILE A 238 8.12 11.75 -4.25
CA ILE A 238 7.06 11.77 -3.24
C ILE A 238 6.49 10.36 -3.13
N VAL A 239 6.29 9.87 -1.91
CA VAL A 239 5.84 8.49 -1.67
C VAL A 239 4.54 8.48 -0.88
N PHE A 240 3.52 7.78 -1.39
CA PHE A 240 2.28 7.47 -0.68
C PHE A 240 2.25 5.97 -0.33
N GLN A 241 2.15 5.65 0.97
CA GLN A 241 2.15 4.27 1.46
C GLN A 241 1.38 4.09 2.78
N GLY A 242 1.22 2.85 3.24
CA GLY A 242 0.65 2.56 4.56
C GLY A 242 1.59 2.94 5.70
N ASP A 243 1.04 3.25 6.87
CA ASP A 243 1.78 3.64 8.08
C ASP A 243 2.40 2.45 8.85
N ARG A 244 2.21 1.21 8.39
CA ARG A 244 2.87 0.01 8.94
C ARG A 244 4.20 -0.23 8.26
N LEU A 245 5.27 0.17 8.95
CA LEU A 245 6.62 0.23 8.38
C LEU A 245 7.43 -1.06 8.51
N GLU A 246 6.90 -2.09 9.17
CA GLU A 246 7.65 -3.33 9.34
C GLU A 246 7.89 -4.04 8.00
N PRO A 247 9.03 -4.75 7.83
CA PRO A 247 9.40 -5.38 6.56
C PRO A 247 8.31 -6.29 5.98
N PHE A 248 7.55 -6.99 6.84
CA PHE A 248 6.44 -7.84 6.42
C PHE A 248 5.31 -7.07 5.71
N TYR A 249 5.07 -5.81 6.10
CA TYR A 249 4.04 -4.96 5.52
C TYR A 249 4.55 -4.08 4.39
N SER A 250 5.87 -3.94 4.20
CA SER A 250 6.47 -3.02 3.21
C SER A 250 5.87 -3.09 1.79
N GLU A 251 5.34 -4.25 1.44
CA GLU A 251 4.81 -4.61 0.12
C GLU A 251 3.41 -5.26 0.18
N LEU A 252 2.77 -5.26 1.34
CA LEU A 252 1.44 -5.85 1.51
C LEU A 252 0.37 -4.93 0.89
N PRO A 253 -0.47 -5.40 -0.03
CA PRO A 253 -1.49 -4.58 -0.68
C PRO A 253 -2.69 -4.29 0.23
N GLY A 254 -3.44 -3.21 -0.05
CA GLY A 254 -4.69 -2.89 0.65
C GLY A 254 -4.52 -2.36 2.08
N GLN A 255 -3.39 -1.74 2.40
CA GLN A 255 -3.11 -1.16 3.72
C GLN A 255 -3.84 0.15 4.01
N TRP A 256 -4.25 0.86 2.97
CA TRP A 256 -5.02 2.10 3.04
C TRP A 256 -5.98 2.14 1.84
N ASP A 257 -6.94 3.06 1.81
CA ASP A 257 -8.01 3.06 0.82
C ASP A 257 -7.53 3.58 -0.55
N ARG A 258 -7.48 4.90 -0.76
CA ARG A 258 -7.12 5.47 -2.06
C ARG A 258 -6.73 6.95 -2.04
N ILE A 259 -6.12 7.40 -3.13
CA ILE A 259 -6.18 8.81 -3.54
C ILE A 259 -7.43 8.98 -4.41
N TRP A 260 -8.42 9.71 -3.89
CA TRP A 260 -9.67 9.98 -4.55
C TRP A 260 -9.69 11.40 -5.11
N ILE A 261 -9.76 11.52 -6.43
CA ILE A 261 -9.69 12.80 -7.14
C ILE A 261 -11.02 13.03 -7.84
N ASN A 262 -11.68 14.12 -7.47
CA ASN A 262 -12.80 14.64 -8.23
C ASN A 262 -12.34 15.69 -9.25
N GLU A 263 -13.26 16.19 -10.07
CA GLU A 263 -12.97 17.16 -11.11
C GLU A 263 -12.31 18.41 -10.50
N GLY A 264 -11.13 18.78 -11.01
CA GLY A 264 -10.40 19.96 -10.54
C GLY A 264 -11.07 21.27 -10.95
N PRO A 265 -10.59 22.42 -10.45
CA PRO A 265 -11.11 23.72 -10.84
C PRO A 265 -10.89 23.97 -12.33
N ALA A 266 -11.78 24.74 -12.97
CA ALA A 266 -11.66 25.07 -14.39
C ALA A 266 -10.23 25.52 -14.75
N GLU A 267 -9.68 24.98 -15.83
CA GLU A 267 -8.31 25.21 -16.32
C GLU A 267 -7.17 24.72 -15.40
N ASN A 268 -7.47 24.07 -14.27
CA ASN A 268 -6.49 23.66 -13.27
C ASN A 268 -6.53 22.14 -13.07
N SER A 269 -5.58 21.44 -13.69
CA SER A 269 -5.45 19.99 -13.60
C SER A 269 -4.77 19.53 -12.31
N ASN A 270 -5.06 18.31 -11.89
CA ASN A 270 -4.35 17.63 -10.81
C ASN A 270 -3.07 17.00 -11.37
N GLU A 271 -1.96 17.10 -10.65
CA GLU A 271 -0.65 16.70 -11.17
C GLU A 271 0.17 15.86 -10.18
N PHE A 272 0.72 14.76 -10.69
CA PHE A 272 1.71 13.93 -10.02
C PHE A 272 2.93 13.76 -10.95
N SER A 273 4.08 14.22 -10.48
CA SER A 273 5.35 14.15 -11.22
C SER A 273 6.44 13.56 -10.31
N ASN A 274 7.08 12.46 -10.72
CA ASN A 274 8.06 11.69 -9.93
C ASN A 274 7.48 11.19 -8.58
N VAL A 275 6.41 10.40 -8.66
CA VAL A 275 5.66 9.92 -7.49
C VAL A 275 5.59 8.39 -7.46
N LEU A 276 5.76 7.82 -6.27
CA LEU A 276 5.48 6.41 -5.97
C LEU A 276 4.22 6.30 -5.10
N ILE A 277 3.24 5.53 -5.58
CA ILE A 277 2.03 5.17 -4.81
C ILE A 277 2.05 3.65 -4.65
N LYS A 278 1.97 3.15 -3.42
CA LYS A 278 1.96 1.71 -3.18
C LYS A 278 1.04 1.26 -2.06
N ASN A 279 0.66 -0.02 -2.14
CA ASN A 279 -0.01 -0.75 -1.07
C ASN A 279 -1.44 -0.26 -0.74
N ALA A 280 -2.09 0.46 -1.66
CA ALA A 280 -3.47 0.95 -1.48
C ALA A 280 -4.52 -0.15 -1.77
N LEU A 281 -5.80 0.11 -1.52
CA LEU A 281 -6.90 -0.61 -2.14
C LEU A 281 -7.00 -0.18 -3.60
N ILE A 282 -7.08 1.13 -3.84
CA ILE A 282 -6.98 1.74 -5.18
C ILE A 282 -5.88 2.80 -5.14
N GLY A 283 -4.91 2.74 -6.06
CA GLY A 283 -3.82 3.73 -6.08
C GLY A 283 -4.34 5.16 -6.31
N ILE A 284 -4.94 5.38 -7.48
CA ILE A 284 -5.67 6.62 -7.81
C ILE A 284 -7.04 6.27 -8.36
N GLN A 285 -8.07 6.88 -7.80
CA GLN A 285 -9.40 6.94 -8.39
C GLN A 285 -9.69 8.36 -8.85
N CYS A 286 -9.93 8.56 -10.15
CA CYS A 286 -10.37 9.84 -10.68
C CYS A 286 -11.77 9.73 -11.28
N GLU A 287 -12.71 10.52 -10.76
CA GLU A 287 -14.10 10.49 -11.23
C GLU A 287 -14.81 11.81 -11.07
N VAL A 288 -15.83 12.05 -11.91
CA VAL A 288 -16.80 13.10 -11.64
C VAL A 288 -17.68 12.71 -10.46
N PHE A 289 -17.80 13.58 -9.45
CA PHE A 289 -18.55 13.28 -8.23
C PHE A 289 -19.44 14.44 -7.77
N PRO A 290 -20.69 14.16 -7.35
CA PRO A 290 -21.34 12.85 -7.37
C PRO A 290 -21.71 12.40 -8.79
N PRO A 291 -21.75 11.08 -9.05
CA PRO A 291 -22.16 10.55 -10.34
C PRO A 291 -23.68 10.66 -10.51
N TYR A 292 -24.19 11.55 -11.38
CA TYR A 292 -25.62 11.69 -11.67
C TYR A 292 -25.91 11.40 -13.14
N SER A 293 -27.18 11.15 -13.48
CA SER A 293 -27.55 10.90 -14.88
C SER A 293 -27.28 12.14 -15.73
N GLY A 294 -26.49 11.99 -16.79
CA GLY A 294 -26.01 13.08 -17.63
C GLY A 294 -24.79 13.81 -17.06
N SER A 295 -24.10 13.26 -16.06
CA SER A 295 -22.80 13.80 -15.63
C SER A 295 -21.85 13.91 -16.82
N PRO A 296 -21.24 15.08 -17.06
CA PRO A 296 -20.29 15.23 -18.15
C PRO A 296 -19.01 14.44 -17.86
N THR A 297 -18.17 14.27 -18.88
CA THR A 297 -16.75 13.95 -18.64
C THR A 297 -16.07 15.19 -18.06
N SER A 298 -15.19 15.00 -17.07
CA SER A 298 -14.40 16.10 -16.49
C SER A 298 -13.64 16.86 -17.57
N ASP A 299 -13.73 18.19 -17.60
CA ASP A 299 -12.93 19.04 -18.50
C ASP A 299 -11.46 19.11 -18.05
N THR A 300 -11.21 19.01 -16.73
CA THR A 300 -9.87 18.96 -16.15
C THR A 300 -9.25 17.58 -16.27
N LYS A 301 -7.91 17.55 -16.27
CA LYS A 301 -7.12 16.34 -16.44
C LYS A 301 -6.50 15.89 -15.13
N LEU A 302 -6.21 14.60 -15.06
CA LEU A 302 -5.16 14.06 -14.20
C LEU A 302 -3.90 13.95 -15.05
N ILE A 303 -2.83 14.63 -14.64
CA ILE A 303 -1.53 14.60 -15.31
C ILE A 303 -0.58 13.75 -14.47
N LEU A 304 -0.03 12.72 -15.09
CA LEU A 304 0.94 11.79 -14.49
C LEU A 304 2.24 11.83 -15.31
N ASN A 305 3.36 12.20 -14.71
CA ASN A 305 4.68 12.12 -15.33
C ASN A 305 5.64 11.36 -14.42
N ASN A 306 6.31 10.32 -14.92
CA ASN A 306 7.24 9.50 -14.12
C ASN A 306 6.57 8.98 -12.83
N VAL A 307 5.41 8.33 -12.96
CA VAL A 307 4.64 7.83 -11.82
C VAL A 307 4.72 6.31 -11.75
N LYS A 308 4.94 5.79 -10.55
CA LYS A 308 4.90 4.36 -10.23
C LYS A 308 3.70 4.08 -9.31
N ILE A 309 2.80 3.17 -9.72
CA ILE A 309 1.70 2.69 -8.89
C ILE A 309 1.80 1.17 -8.77
N ARG A 310 1.85 0.62 -7.56
CA ARG A 310 2.01 -0.84 -7.39
C ARG A 310 1.35 -1.41 -6.15
N ASN A 311 1.17 -2.73 -6.15
CA ASN A 311 0.62 -3.49 -5.01
C ASN A 311 -0.74 -2.96 -4.55
N CYS A 312 -1.65 -2.62 -5.46
CA CYS A 312 -2.99 -2.21 -5.08
C CYS A 312 -3.92 -3.42 -4.99
N SER A 313 -4.71 -3.60 -3.93
CA SER A 313 -5.52 -4.82 -3.79
C SER A 313 -6.74 -4.87 -4.71
N ALA A 314 -7.18 -3.74 -5.26
CA ALA A 314 -8.19 -3.66 -6.33
C ALA A 314 -7.60 -3.10 -7.63
N ALA A 315 -7.31 -1.80 -7.70
CA ALA A 315 -6.87 -1.17 -8.95
C ALA A 315 -5.68 -0.22 -8.76
N GLY A 316 -4.76 -0.17 -9.73
CA GLY A 316 -3.73 0.87 -9.73
C GLY A 316 -4.34 2.24 -10.07
N ILE A 317 -5.02 2.30 -11.21
CA ILE A 317 -5.81 3.47 -11.65
C ILE A 317 -7.23 3.02 -11.95
N LEU A 318 -8.21 3.70 -11.34
CA LEU A 318 -9.62 3.60 -11.70
C LEU A 318 -10.13 4.97 -12.15
N SER A 319 -10.57 5.06 -13.41
CA SER A 319 -11.14 6.28 -13.97
C SER A 319 -12.61 6.11 -14.31
N ARG A 320 -13.44 7.11 -14.01
CA ARG A 320 -14.85 7.19 -14.40
C ARG A 320 -15.17 8.57 -14.94
N ASN A 321 -15.47 8.69 -16.24
CA ASN A 321 -15.81 9.97 -16.88
C ASN A 321 -14.71 11.05 -16.66
N TYR A 322 -13.43 10.71 -16.83
CA TYR A 322 -12.31 11.61 -16.53
C TYR A 322 -11.24 11.61 -17.62
N ASN A 323 -10.52 12.74 -17.76
CA ASN A 323 -9.43 12.88 -18.72
C ASN A 323 -8.07 12.60 -18.08
N ILE A 324 -7.19 11.82 -18.73
CA ILE A 324 -5.87 11.48 -18.20
C ILE A 324 -4.78 11.72 -19.26
N VAL A 325 -3.69 12.36 -18.84
CA VAL A 325 -2.43 12.42 -19.59
C VAL A 325 -1.36 11.72 -18.76
N ALA A 326 -0.73 10.69 -19.32
CA ALA A 326 0.28 9.90 -18.63
C ALA A 326 1.53 9.74 -19.50
N ASN A 327 2.69 10.15 -18.97
CA ASN A 327 4.00 9.96 -19.59
C ASN A 327 4.89 9.17 -18.62
N ASN A 328 5.61 8.15 -19.09
CA ASN A 328 6.47 7.31 -18.23
C ASN A 328 5.71 6.79 -17.00
N LEU A 329 4.65 6.02 -17.26
CA LEU A 329 3.79 5.44 -16.22
C LEU A 329 4.11 3.95 -16.04
N LEU A 330 4.39 3.54 -14.81
CA LEU A 330 4.43 2.13 -14.42
C LEU A 330 3.26 1.81 -13.50
N VAL A 331 2.43 0.83 -13.88
CA VAL A 331 1.42 0.24 -13.00
C VAL A 331 1.65 -1.25 -12.86
N GLY A 332 1.93 -1.71 -11.65
CA GLY A 332 2.33 -3.10 -11.38
C GLY A 332 1.47 -3.80 -10.33
N ASP A 333 1.35 -5.11 -10.44
CA ASP A 333 0.87 -6.01 -9.37
C ASP A 333 -0.39 -5.52 -8.63
N CYS A 334 -1.52 -5.51 -9.33
CA CYS A 334 -2.80 -5.08 -8.78
C CYS A 334 -3.80 -6.25 -8.73
N GLY A 335 -4.51 -6.42 -7.62
CA GLY A 335 -5.37 -7.57 -7.36
C GLY A 335 -6.56 -7.73 -8.31
N GLN A 336 -6.97 -6.66 -8.98
CA GLN A 336 -7.93 -6.72 -10.08
C GLN A 336 -7.33 -6.10 -11.35
N TYR A 337 -7.47 -4.79 -11.54
CA TYR A 337 -7.05 -4.09 -12.74
C TYR A 337 -5.74 -3.34 -12.47
N GLY A 338 -4.81 -3.31 -13.41
CA GLY A 338 -3.73 -2.32 -13.35
C GLY A 338 -4.34 -0.95 -13.62
N VAL A 339 -4.92 -0.79 -14.80
CA VAL A 339 -5.61 0.44 -15.24
C VAL A 339 -6.99 0.06 -15.75
N ALA A 340 -8.02 0.62 -15.12
CA ALA A 340 -9.42 0.53 -15.54
C ALA A 340 -9.94 1.92 -15.89
N LEU A 341 -10.24 2.14 -17.16
CA LEU A 341 -10.79 3.38 -17.70
C LEU A 341 -12.25 3.11 -18.07
N THR A 342 -13.18 3.73 -17.36
CA THR A 342 -14.61 3.40 -17.47
C THR A 342 -15.46 4.63 -17.73
N GLY A 343 -16.59 4.43 -18.42
CA GLY A 343 -17.41 5.53 -18.92
C GLY A 343 -16.72 6.34 -20.01
N GLY A 344 -16.88 7.65 -20.01
CA GLY A 344 -16.24 8.56 -20.95
C GLY A 344 -14.83 8.96 -20.54
N GLY A 345 -14.16 9.69 -21.42
CA GLY A 345 -12.84 10.24 -21.13
C GLY A 345 -12.00 10.49 -22.36
N LYS A 346 -11.01 11.37 -22.20
CA LYS A 346 -9.95 11.59 -23.17
C LYS A 346 -8.60 11.22 -22.56
N TYR A 347 -7.93 10.27 -23.19
CA TYR A 347 -6.73 9.64 -22.68
C TYR A 347 -5.54 9.87 -23.61
N ALA A 348 -4.40 10.29 -23.05
CA ALA A 348 -3.14 10.38 -23.78
C ALA A 348 -2.05 9.68 -22.96
N PHE A 349 -1.68 8.47 -23.35
CA PHE A 349 -0.65 7.67 -22.71
C PHE A 349 0.54 7.51 -23.66
N ASP A 350 1.74 7.88 -23.20
CA ASP A 350 3.00 7.71 -23.92
C ASP A 350 4.05 7.11 -22.98
N HIS A 351 4.77 6.10 -23.47
CA HIS A 351 5.75 5.33 -22.69
C HIS A 351 5.20 4.82 -21.36
N PHE A 352 4.42 3.75 -21.41
CA PHE A 352 3.81 3.18 -20.21
C PHE A 352 3.98 1.67 -20.13
N THR A 353 4.06 1.13 -18.93
CA THR A 353 4.10 -0.30 -18.68
C THR A 353 3.05 -0.66 -17.65
N ILE A 354 2.13 -1.55 -18.02
CA ILE A 354 1.18 -2.17 -17.12
C ILE A 354 1.60 -3.64 -17.01
N ALA A 355 2.22 -3.99 -15.89
CA ALA A 355 2.82 -5.30 -15.66
C ALA A 355 2.17 -5.96 -14.43
N ASN A 356 1.13 -6.76 -14.65
CA ASN A 356 0.35 -7.30 -13.55
C ASN A 356 0.64 -8.78 -13.30
N TYR A 357 1.63 -9.05 -12.45
CA TYR A 357 2.04 -10.40 -12.05
C TYR A 357 1.68 -10.71 -10.60
N TRP A 358 0.52 -10.20 -10.18
CA TRP A 358 -0.08 -10.43 -8.88
C TRP A 358 0.02 -11.90 -8.43
N ASP A 359 0.55 -12.10 -7.23
CA ASP A 359 0.88 -13.40 -6.65
C ASP A 359 0.14 -13.70 -5.33
N TYR A 360 -0.66 -12.75 -4.82
CA TYR A 360 -1.43 -12.95 -3.59
C TYR A 360 -2.70 -13.79 -3.78
N ASP A 361 -3.32 -13.75 -4.97
CA ASP A 361 -4.56 -14.45 -5.30
C ASP A 361 -4.70 -14.70 -6.81
N ILE A 362 -5.72 -15.45 -7.23
CA ILE A 362 -6.00 -15.68 -8.65
C ILE A 362 -6.81 -14.50 -9.22
N ARG A 363 -6.25 -13.83 -10.24
CA ARG A 363 -6.94 -12.75 -10.96
C ARG A 363 -7.91 -13.27 -12.02
N GLN A 364 -9.07 -12.61 -12.14
CA GLN A 364 -10.07 -12.87 -13.20
C GLN A 364 -10.25 -11.69 -14.16
N THR A 365 -9.59 -10.57 -13.88
CA THR A 365 -9.69 -9.33 -14.63
C THR A 365 -8.40 -9.08 -15.44
N PRO A 366 -8.48 -8.35 -16.57
CA PRO A 366 -7.30 -7.94 -17.33
C PRO A 366 -6.51 -6.85 -16.59
N ALA A 367 -5.23 -6.69 -16.92
CA ALA A 367 -4.40 -5.60 -16.41
C ALA A 367 -4.84 -4.24 -16.96
N PHE A 368 -5.22 -4.17 -18.23
CA PHE A 368 -5.78 -2.99 -18.87
C PHE A 368 -7.22 -3.25 -19.31
N TYR A 369 -8.13 -2.40 -18.85
CA TYR A 369 -9.53 -2.42 -19.21
C TYR A 369 -9.99 -1.03 -19.63
N LEU A 370 -10.66 -0.95 -20.78
CA LEU A 370 -11.29 0.27 -21.28
C LEU A 370 -12.72 -0.04 -21.72
N ASN A 371 -13.69 0.65 -21.13
CA ASN A 371 -15.10 0.60 -21.54
C ASN A 371 -15.68 2.01 -21.66
N ASN A 372 -16.85 2.11 -22.28
CA ASN A 372 -17.59 3.36 -22.45
C ASN A 372 -18.87 3.44 -21.60
N VAL A 373 -19.00 2.58 -20.58
CA VAL A 373 -20.22 2.44 -19.78
C VAL A 373 -19.96 2.86 -18.34
N PHE A 374 -20.87 3.64 -17.79
CA PHE A 374 -20.81 4.11 -16.42
C PHE A 374 -22.19 3.99 -15.76
N GLN A 375 -22.20 3.73 -14.45
CA GLN A 375 -23.42 3.66 -13.66
C GLN A 375 -23.56 4.94 -12.82
N SER A 376 -24.65 5.68 -13.02
CA SER A 376 -25.00 6.84 -12.20
C SER A 376 -25.53 6.41 -10.83
N PHE A 377 -25.56 7.34 -9.86
CA PHE A 377 -25.97 7.06 -8.48
C PHE A 377 -27.42 6.58 -8.34
N ASP A 378 -28.30 6.97 -9.27
CA ASP A 378 -29.68 6.49 -9.38
C ASP A 378 -29.81 5.08 -10.00
N GLY A 379 -28.69 4.46 -10.36
CA GLY A 379 -28.60 3.11 -10.91
C GLY A 379 -28.73 3.03 -12.43
N GLY A 380 -28.89 4.17 -13.12
CA GLY A 380 -28.92 4.24 -14.58
C GLY A 380 -27.59 3.85 -15.21
N LEU A 381 -27.63 3.10 -16.32
CA LEU A 381 -26.45 2.85 -17.14
C LEU A 381 -26.39 3.88 -18.27
N GLU A 382 -25.26 4.57 -18.35
CA GLU A 382 -24.99 5.56 -19.38
C GLU A 382 -23.82 5.15 -20.26
N VAL A 383 -23.88 5.57 -21.52
CA VAL A 383 -22.82 5.34 -22.50
C VAL A 383 -22.27 6.70 -22.93
N HIS A 384 -20.97 6.88 -22.78
CA HIS A 384 -20.27 8.14 -23.09
C HIS A 384 -19.23 7.92 -24.20
N ASP A 385 -18.78 8.98 -24.87
CA ASP A 385 -17.74 8.85 -25.91
C ASP A 385 -16.35 8.78 -25.25
N ILE A 386 -15.41 8.18 -25.97
CA ILE A 386 -13.97 8.23 -25.67
C ILE A 386 -13.28 8.94 -26.84
N PRO A 387 -13.39 10.28 -26.93
CA PRO A 387 -12.96 11.01 -28.11
C PRO A 387 -11.46 11.25 -28.15
N ASN A 388 -10.83 11.01 -29.30
CA ASN A 388 -9.45 11.38 -29.61
C ASN A 388 -8.42 10.89 -28.57
N SER A 389 -8.61 9.67 -28.08
CA SER A 389 -7.71 9.02 -27.12
C SER A 389 -6.57 8.30 -27.83
N SER A 390 -5.35 8.38 -27.30
CA SER A 390 -4.14 7.81 -27.90
C SER A 390 -3.31 7.07 -26.84
N PHE A 391 -2.95 5.84 -27.15
CA PHE A 391 -2.04 5.02 -26.35
C PHE A 391 -0.86 4.61 -27.24
N ILE A 392 0.33 5.09 -26.89
CA ILE A 392 1.54 4.87 -27.67
C ILE A 392 2.72 4.40 -26.80
N ASN A 393 3.63 3.65 -27.42
CA ASN A 393 4.87 3.18 -26.80
C ASN A 393 4.65 2.35 -25.53
N GLY A 394 3.60 1.52 -25.53
CA GLY A 394 3.12 0.84 -24.32
C GLY A 394 3.41 -0.65 -24.25
N ILE A 395 3.60 -1.15 -23.02
CA ILE A 395 3.64 -2.58 -22.69
C ILE A 395 2.44 -2.90 -21.78
N VAL A 396 1.64 -3.90 -22.14
CA VAL A 396 0.63 -4.51 -21.26
C VAL A 396 0.95 -6.00 -21.15
N SER A 397 1.34 -6.45 -19.97
CA SER A 397 1.76 -7.83 -19.69
C SER A 397 1.31 -8.29 -18.30
N GLY A 398 1.35 -9.59 -18.06
CA GLY A 398 0.91 -10.19 -16.81
C GLY A 398 0.71 -11.70 -16.91
N THR A 399 0.19 -12.29 -15.84
CA THR A 399 -0.02 -13.75 -15.71
C THR A 399 -1.18 -14.27 -16.53
N ASN A 400 -2.23 -13.47 -16.75
CA ASN A 400 -3.40 -13.91 -17.50
C ASN A 400 -3.08 -14.06 -19.00
N ALA A 401 -3.84 -14.92 -19.68
CA ALA A 401 -3.77 -15.04 -21.14
C ALA A 401 -4.23 -13.75 -21.84
N ASN A 402 -5.21 -13.07 -21.24
CA ASN A 402 -5.75 -11.79 -21.69
C ASN A 402 -5.57 -10.73 -20.61
N GLU A 403 -4.55 -9.89 -20.75
CA GLU A 403 -4.29 -8.74 -19.89
C GLU A 403 -4.77 -7.41 -20.51
N PHE A 404 -5.30 -7.46 -21.73
CA PHE A 404 -5.80 -6.29 -22.45
C PHE A 404 -7.21 -6.57 -22.96
N GLN A 405 -8.17 -5.73 -22.55
CA GLN A 405 -9.58 -5.83 -22.94
C GLN A 405 -10.18 -4.46 -23.26
N LEU A 406 -10.92 -4.43 -24.37
CA LEU A 406 -11.78 -3.33 -24.77
C LEU A 406 -13.22 -3.83 -24.77
N GLU A 407 -14.12 -3.12 -24.11
CA GLU A 407 -15.53 -3.51 -24.02
C GLU A 407 -16.42 -2.29 -24.23
N PHE A 408 -16.89 -2.10 -25.46
CA PHE A 408 -17.69 -0.94 -25.83
C PHE A 408 -19.15 -1.33 -26.05
N ASN A 409 -20.04 -0.50 -25.56
CA ASN A 409 -21.46 -0.51 -25.89
C ASN A 409 -21.67 0.18 -27.24
N ASP A 410 -22.36 -0.51 -28.15
CA ASP A 410 -22.57 -0.09 -29.53
C ASP A 410 -23.49 1.13 -29.69
N LEU A 411 -24.16 1.59 -28.62
CA LEU A 411 -24.94 2.84 -28.65
C LEU A 411 -24.05 4.06 -28.97
N GLN A 412 -22.79 4.03 -28.57
CA GLN A 412 -21.84 5.12 -28.80
C GLN A 412 -20.40 4.60 -28.80
N LEU A 413 -19.93 4.17 -29.97
CA LEU A 413 -18.55 3.69 -30.12
C LEU A 413 -17.54 4.83 -30.01
N PRO A 414 -16.33 4.57 -29.46
CA PRO A 414 -15.26 5.57 -29.35
C PRO A 414 -14.91 6.24 -30.69
N THR A 415 -14.79 7.57 -30.68
CA THR A 415 -14.34 8.34 -31.85
C THR A 415 -12.85 8.69 -31.78
N GLY A 416 -12.03 8.24 -32.75
CA GLY A 416 -10.60 8.60 -32.80
C GLY A 416 -9.71 7.95 -31.73
N LEU A 417 -10.18 6.91 -31.05
CA LEU A 417 -9.37 6.05 -30.17
C LEU A 417 -8.30 5.31 -30.99
N ASN A 418 -7.03 5.39 -30.60
CA ASN A 418 -5.97 4.65 -31.27
C ASN A 418 -4.91 4.08 -30.31
N PHE A 419 -4.49 2.85 -30.62
CA PHE A 419 -3.35 2.16 -30.04
C PHE A 419 -2.29 1.98 -31.12
N ARG A 420 -1.05 2.40 -30.85
CA ARG A 420 0.09 2.26 -31.78
C ARG A 420 1.36 1.96 -31.00
N TYR A 421 2.29 1.20 -31.57
CA TYR A 421 3.54 0.85 -30.89
C TYR A 421 3.27 0.20 -29.53
N MET A 422 2.60 -0.96 -29.57
CA MET A 422 2.09 -1.64 -28.40
C MET A 422 2.59 -3.07 -28.34
N MET A 423 3.03 -3.51 -27.16
CA MET A 423 3.21 -4.92 -26.84
C MET A 423 2.09 -5.38 -25.89
N LEU A 424 1.25 -6.31 -26.34
CA LEU A 424 0.02 -6.70 -25.63
C LEU A 424 0.00 -8.19 -25.33
N ARG A 425 -0.16 -8.55 -24.06
CA ARG A 425 -0.52 -9.91 -23.64
C ARG A 425 -2.03 -10.12 -23.83
N THR A 426 -2.43 -10.67 -24.96
CA THR A 426 -3.84 -10.90 -25.29
C THR A 426 -4.03 -11.87 -26.45
N ASP A 427 -5.05 -12.71 -26.33
CA ASP A 427 -5.59 -13.54 -27.40
C ASP A 427 -6.75 -12.84 -28.13
N GLN A 428 -7.26 -11.72 -27.59
CA GLN A 428 -8.26 -10.88 -28.24
C GLN A 428 -7.76 -10.34 -29.58
N SER A 429 -8.68 -10.19 -30.53
CA SER A 429 -8.38 -9.65 -31.86
C SER A 429 -8.04 -8.17 -31.76
N THR A 430 -6.88 -7.79 -32.30
CA THR A 430 -6.44 -6.39 -32.43
C THR A 430 -6.46 -5.94 -33.89
N ASN A 431 -7.42 -6.42 -34.68
CA ASN A 431 -7.48 -6.16 -36.14
C ASN A 431 -8.47 -5.05 -36.52
N ASN A 432 -9.18 -4.45 -35.57
CA ASN A 432 -10.10 -3.36 -35.86
C ASN A 432 -9.30 -2.09 -36.20
N PRO A 433 -9.31 -1.61 -37.47
CA PRO A 433 -8.49 -0.48 -37.88
C PRO A 433 -8.95 0.84 -37.25
N SER A 434 -10.18 0.91 -36.71
CA SER A 434 -10.66 2.08 -35.98
C SER A 434 -9.92 2.27 -34.65
N TYR A 435 -9.40 1.20 -34.04
CA TYR A 435 -8.67 1.24 -32.77
C TYR A 435 -7.18 0.92 -32.94
N PHE A 436 -6.82 0.12 -33.95
CA PHE A 436 -5.46 -0.32 -34.26
C PHE A 436 -5.09 0.09 -35.70
N PRO A 437 -4.92 1.39 -35.98
CA PRO A 437 -4.74 1.89 -37.34
C PRO A 437 -3.38 1.49 -37.97
N LEU A 438 -2.38 1.15 -37.15
CA LEU A 438 -1.03 0.77 -37.59
C LEU A 438 -0.68 -0.64 -37.11
N GLN A 439 -1.20 -1.65 -37.80
CA GLN A 439 -1.09 -3.06 -37.37
C GLN A 439 0.36 -3.56 -37.23
N THR A 440 1.29 -3.04 -38.03
CA THR A 440 2.71 -3.41 -37.97
C THR A 440 3.38 -3.02 -36.65
N SER A 441 2.77 -2.11 -35.89
CA SER A 441 3.26 -1.64 -34.60
C SER A 441 2.61 -2.37 -33.40
N ILE A 442 1.74 -3.36 -33.66
CA ILE A 442 1.04 -4.12 -32.62
C ILE A 442 1.67 -5.50 -32.48
N HIS A 443 2.21 -5.78 -31.31
CA HIS A 443 2.97 -6.99 -31.00
C HIS A 443 2.26 -7.79 -29.91
N ARG A 444 1.51 -8.83 -30.30
CA ARG A 444 0.79 -9.68 -29.34
C ARG A 444 1.66 -10.81 -28.82
N ASN A 445 1.50 -11.14 -27.54
CA ASN A 445 2.07 -12.33 -26.88
C ASN A 445 3.59 -12.48 -27.08
N GLN A 446 4.31 -11.36 -27.14
CA GLN A 446 5.77 -11.35 -27.19
C GLN A 446 6.35 -11.31 -25.77
N ASN A 447 7.60 -11.73 -25.64
CA ASN A 447 8.27 -11.75 -24.34
C ASN A 447 8.83 -10.37 -24.00
N ALA A 448 8.33 -9.78 -22.91
CA ALA A 448 8.87 -8.53 -22.36
C ALA A 448 10.25 -8.70 -21.73
N ALA A 449 10.62 -9.92 -21.33
CA ALA A 449 11.87 -10.27 -20.67
C ALA A 449 12.22 -9.30 -19.53
N PHE A 450 11.26 -9.07 -18.62
CA PHE A 450 11.49 -8.26 -17.42
C PHE A 450 12.61 -8.87 -16.57
N VAL A 451 13.42 -8.02 -15.94
CA VAL A 451 14.63 -8.43 -15.19
C VAL A 451 14.30 -9.36 -14.02
N ASP A 452 13.33 -8.99 -13.19
CA ASP A 452 12.91 -9.81 -12.04
C ASP A 452 11.45 -9.54 -11.69
N VAL A 453 10.55 -10.39 -12.21
CA VAL A 453 9.10 -10.27 -11.95
C VAL A 453 8.75 -10.50 -10.46
N PRO A 454 9.22 -11.57 -9.78
CA PRO A 454 9.02 -11.74 -8.34
C PRO A 454 9.52 -10.57 -7.50
N GLY A 455 10.66 -9.98 -7.88
CA GLY A 455 11.21 -8.77 -7.26
C GLY A 455 10.57 -7.46 -7.71
N ARG A 456 9.53 -7.51 -8.56
CA ARG A 456 8.82 -6.34 -9.12
C ARG A 456 9.71 -5.38 -9.90
N ASN A 457 10.82 -5.90 -10.43
CA ASN A 457 11.73 -5.18 -11.31
C ASN A 457 11.29 -5.37 -12.77
N PHE A 458 10.48 -4.41 -13.23
CA PHE A 458 9.92 -4.38 -14.59
C PHE A 458 10.80 -3.64 -15.61
N HIS A 459 12.09 -3.45 -15.31
CA HIS A 459 13.06 -3.10 -16.35
C HIS A 459 13.09 -4.19 -17.41
N ILE A 460 13.24 -3.81 -18.68
CA ILE A 460 13.38 -4.76 -19.78
C ILE A 460 14.84 -5.26 -19.85
N GLY A 461 15.02 -6.56 -20.06
CA GLY A 461 16.34 -7.18 -20.22
C GLY A 461 16.79 -7.28 -21.68
N GLY A 462 18.03 -7.72 -21.89
CA GLY A 462 18.64 -7.77 -23.23
C GLY A 462 17.91 -8.67 -24.24
N GLY A 463 17.16 -9.66 -23.76
CA GLY A 463 16.32 -10.54 -24.59
C GLY A 463 14.92 -10.00 -24.89
N SER A 464 14.59 -8.78 -24.47
CA SER A 464 13.25 -8.23 -24.60
C SER A 464 12.86 -7.95 -26.05
N TYR A 465 11.64 -8.33 -26.40
CA TYR A 465 11.04 -7.94 -27.68
C TYR A 465 10.71 -6.44 -27.73
N ALA A 466 10.57 -5.76 -26.58
CA ALA A 466 10.26 -4.34 -26.52
C ALA A 466 11.34 -3.43 -27.13
N ARG A 467 12.56 -3.95 -27.25
CA ARG A 467 13.73 -3.17 -27.65
C ARG A 467 13.62 -2.64 -29.08
N GLY A 468 13.92 -1.35 -29.27
CA GLY A 468 13.98 -0.64 -30.55
C GLY A 468 12.67 -0.63 -31.34
N ARG A 469 11.53 -0.69 -30.64
CA ARG A 469 10.20 -0.75 -31.26
C ARG A 469 9.26 0.37 -30.85
N ALA A 470 9.70 1.28 -29.99
CA ALA A 470 8.94 2.51 -29.76
C ALA A 470 9.08 3.46 -30.95
N PHE A 471 8.07 4.31 -31.08
CA PHE A 471 8.10 5.46 -31.95
C PHE A 471 8.93 6.56 -31.28
N PRO A 472 10.04 7.00 -31.91
CA PRO A 472 10.89 8.03 -31.33
C PRO A 472 10.23 9.43 -31.32
N GLY A 473 9.12 9.61 -32.04
CA GLY A 473 8.33 10.84 -32.07
C GLY A 473 9.10 12.14 -32.28
N THR A 474 8.43 13.26 -32.01
CA THR A 474 9.10 14.48 -31.56
C THR A 474 9.21 14.35 -30.07
N ALA A 475 10.37 13.96 -29.55
CA ALA A 475 10.63 13.87 -28.11
C ALA A 475 10.06 15.10 -27.40
N ASN A 476 9.07 14.90 -26.54
CA ASN A 476 8.60 15.93 -25.61
C ASN A 476 9.54 15.91 -24.39
N ALA A 477 9.67 17.03 -23.69
CA ALA A 477 10.47 17.13 -22.47
C ALA A 477 10.14 16.03 -21.45
N ASN A 478 8.90 15.53 -21.45
CA ASN A 478 8.44 14.48 -20.52
C ASN A 478 8.73 13.04 -20.96
N THR A 479 9.19 12.80 -22.19
CA THR A 479 9.42 11.44 -22.72
C THR A 479 10.81 11.23 -23.31
N VAL A 480 11.65 12.28 -23.33
CA VAL A 480 13.06 12.17 -23.76
C VAL A 480 13.91 11.36 -22.79
N PHE A 481 13.55 11.40 -21.50
CA PHE A 481 14.10 10.52 -20.48
C PHE A 481 13.05 9.48 -20.09
N ASP A 482 13.50 8.30 -19.69
CA ASP A 482 12.65 7.26 -19.13
C ASP A 482 12.36 7.50 -17.63
N LEU A 483 11.71 6.52 -16.98
CA LEU A 483 11.34 6.62 -15.57
C LEU A 483 12.56 6.67 -14.61
N ASP A 484 13.69 6.12 -15.01
CA ASP A 484 14.97 6.15 -14.27
C ASP A 484 15.88 7.31 -14.71
N ASN A 485 15.32 8.24 -15.50
CA ASN A 485 16.02 9.39 -16.06
C ASN A 485 17.16 9.02 -17.03
N VAL A 486 17.04 7.88 -17.69
CA VAL A 486 17.92 7.44 -18.78
C VAL A 486 17.46 8.09 -20.09
N LEU A 487 18.41 8.64 -20.84
CA LEU A 487 18.13 9.23 -22.15
C LEU A 487 17.71 8.14 -23.16
N ARG A 488 16.49 8.26 -23.69
CA ARG A 488 15.99 7.34 -24.73
C ARG A 488 16.70 7.53 -26.05
N GLY A 489 16.90 6.44 -26.79
CA GLY A 489 17.55 6.50 -28.10
C GLY A 489 19.06 6.71 -28.07
N SER A 490 19.71 6.54 -26.91
CA SER A 490 21.17 6.65 -26.80
C SER A 490 21.92 5.61 -27.65
N ASP A 491 21.29 4.48 -27.94
CA ASP A 491 21.77 3.44 -28.87
C ASP A 491 21.14 3.54 -30.28
N ASN A 492 20.52 4.68 -30.61
CA ASN A 492 19.69 4.94 -31.80
C ASN A 492 18.40 4.12 -31.90
N ALA A 493 17.94 3.52 -30.82
CA ALA A 493 16.69 2.78 -30.75
C ALA A 493 15.88 3.23 -29.54
N TRP A 494 14.57 3.42 -29.69
CA TRP A 494 13.69 3.71 -28.55
C TRP A 494 12.96 2.44 -28.16
N ASP A 495 12.87 2.17 -26.87
CA ASP A 495 12.24 0.96 -26.37
C ASP A 495 10.77 1.18 -25.98
N LEU A 496 9.93 0.17 -26.18
CA LEU A 496 8.56 0.20 -25.67
C LEU A 496 8.58 0.20 -24.14
N GLY A 497 7.59 0.84 -23.53
CA GLY A 497 7.42 0.86 -22.09
C GLY A 497 8.00 2.10 -21.40
N CYS A 498 7.96 2.10 -20.08
CA CYS A 498 8.38 3.23 -19.26
C CYS A 498 9.90 3.24 -18.96
N TYR A 499 10.63 2.17 -19.29
CA TYR A 499 12.08 2.07 -19.11
C TYR A 499 12.78 1.91 -20.45
N GLU A 500 13.98 2.46 -20.56
CA GLU A 500 14.93 2.20 -21.65
C GLU A 500 15.87 1.06 -21.23
N TYR A 501 16.25 0.21 -22.18
CA TYR A 501 17.23 -0.84 -21.93
C TYR A 501 18.62 -0.26 -21.66
N VAL A 502 19.23 -0.68 -20.56
CA VAL A 502 20.64 -0.42 -20.26
C VAL A 502 21.39 -1.78 -20.19
N PRO A 503 22.52 -1.95 -20.92
CA PRO A 503 23.26 -3.22 -21.02
C PRO A 503 23.87 -3.79 -19.74
#